data_AF-A0A2H9PFM9-F1
#
_entry.id   AF-A0A2H9PFM9-F1
#
_cell.length_a   1.000
_cell.length_b   1.000
_cell.length_c   1.000
_cell.angle_alpha   90.00
_cell.angle_beta   90.00
_cell.angle_gamma   90.00
#
_symmetry.space_group_name_H-M   'P 1'
#
loop_
_entity.id
_entity.type
_entity.pdbx_description
1 polymer ?
#
loop_
_entity_poly.entity_id
_entity_poly.type
_entity_poly.pdbx_seq_one_letter_code
_entity_poly.pdbx_strand_id
1 'polypeptide(L)'
;MGEILNNDEIKLMNRSFDVIGDIAVIEIPPELEAKKKEIGKAILNFKHIKVVAAKAGIFEGEYRTRKLEIVAGENRKETIYTEFGCRYLLNIEEVYFSERLGNERIRISQQVKEGEKILAMFAGVGPYPILIARMKKRENKNVEIYAIELNPVGYKYMVENVRINKVNIKCILGDVKTETPKLGLKFDRIIMPLPKDAENFLDTALNAINDRGIIHYYGFSDNTKIFAEEVKKQCENFGYGAEISDVVACGAYCPKIGRVCVDLKINKK
;
A
#
# COMPACT_ATOMS: atom_id res chain seq x y z
N MET A 1 -10.41 -1.68 29.23
CA MET A 1 -8.98 -1.94 29.51
C MET A 1 -8.61 -1.71 30.96
N GLY A 2 -9.03 -0.60 31.61
CA GLY A 2 -8.69 -0.32 33.01
C GLY A 2 -9.21 -1.31 34.06
N GLU A 3 -10.16 -2.18 33.69
CA GLU A 3 -10.64 -3.28 34.54
C GLU A 3 -9.81 -4.58 34.38
N ILE A 4 -8.94 -4.65 33.35
CA ILE A 4 -8.19 -5.86 32.96
C ILE A 4 -6.68 -5.67 33.20
N LEU A 5 -6.19 -4.46 32.95
CA LEU A 5 -4.79 -4.09 33.06
C LEU A 5 -4.60 -3.08 34.20
N ASN A 6 -3.56 -3.28 35.00
CA ASN A 6 -3.12 -2.29 35.99
C ASN A 6 -2.42 -1.10 35.31
N ASN A 7 -2.13 -0.04 36.07
CA ASN A 7 -1.57 1.19 35.53
C ASN A 7 -0.19 1.01 34.87
N ASP A 8 0.61 0.03 35.28
CA ASP A 8 1.91 -0.23 34.66
C ASP A 8 1.76 -1.08 33.39
N GLU A 9 0.86 -2.05 33.38
CA GLU A 9 0.49 -2.83 32.19
C GLU A 9 -0.13 -1.96 31.09
N ILE A 10 -0.94 -0.95 31.46
CA ILE A 10 -1.51 0.01 30.50
C ILE A 10 -0.40 0.82 29.81
N LYS A 11 0.70 1.13 30.50
CA LYS A 11 1.83 1.86 29.91
C LYS A 11 2.59 1.02 28.87
N LEU A 12 2.55 -0.32 28.99
CA LEU A 12 3.18 -1.24 28.05
C LEU A 12 2.37 -1.38 26.74
N MET A 13 1.06 -1.14 26.80
CA MET A 13 0.21 -1.27 25.62
C MET A 13 0.45 -0.14 24.63
N ASN A 14 0.56 -0.51 23.35
CA ASN A 14 0.40 0.44 22.26
C ASN A 14 -1.01 1.05 22.34
N ARG A 15 -1.07 2.38 22.33
CA ARG A 15 -2.33 3.13 22.47
C ARG A 15 -3.20 3.07 21.21
N SER A 16 -2.65 2.61 20.08
CA SER A 16 -3.35 2.49 18.81
C SER A 16 -3.26 1.07 18.27
N PHE A 17 -4.30 0.67 17.56
CA PHE A 17 -4.37 -0.56 16.78
C PHE A 17 -4.85 -0.24 15.36
N ASP A 18 -4.48 -1.10 14.42
CA ASP A 18 -4.88 -0.99 13.02
C ASP A 18 -6.26 -1.65 12.86
N VAL A 19 -7.13 -1.09 12.01
CA VAL A 19 -8.46 -1.65 11.73
C VAL A 19 -8.64 -1.78 10.22
N ILE A 20 -8.75 -3.03 9.77
CA ILE A 20 -8.95 -3.38 8.37
C ILE A 20 -10.32 -4.05 8.26
N GLY A 21 -11.28 -3.33 7.69
CA GLY A 21 -12.67 -3.77 7.60
C GLY A 21 -13.26 -3.92 9.00
N ASP A 22 -13.59 -5.15 9.37
CA ASP A 22 -14.11 -5.51 10.69
C ASP A 22 -13.10 -6.29 11.55
N ILE A 23 -11.82 -6.28 11.17
CA ILE A 23 -10.74 -6.94 11.90
C ILE A 23 -9.83 -5.88 12.55
N ALA A 24 -9.69 -5.96 13.87
CA ALA A 24 -8.71 -5.18 14.62
C ALA A 24 -7.39 -5.95 14.72
N VAL A 25 -6.28 -5.31 14.35
CA VAL A 25 -4.94 -5.89 14.40
C VAL A 25 -4.12 -5.21 15.50
N ILE A 26 -3.76 -5.99 16.52
CA ILE A 26 -3.07 -5.51 17.72
C ILE A 26 -1.66 -6.07 17.85
N GLU A 27 -0.85 -5.40 18.65
CA GLU A 27 0.44 -5.89 19.10
C GLU A 27 0.36 -6.15 20.60
N ILE A 28 0.72 -7.36 21.01
CA ILE A 28 0.72 -7.78 22.41
C ILE A 28 2.17 -7.83 22.89
N PRO A 29 2.57 -6.99 23.86
CA PRO A 29 3.87 -7.11 24.50
C PRO A 29 4.03 -8.48 25.17
N PRO A 30 5.25 -9.07 25.20
CA PRO A 30 5.50 -10.37 25.84
C PRO A 30 4.99 -10.44 27.29
N GLU A 31 5.06 -9.33 28.02
CA GLU A 31 4.60 -9.21 29.42
C GLU A 31 3.08 -9.40 29.56
N LEU A 32 2.31 -9.17 28.49
CA LEU A 32 0.85 -9.22 28.47
C LEU A 32 0.30 -10.46 27.75
N GLU A 33 1.16 -11.39 27.36
CA GLU A 33 0.78 -12.58 26.59
C GLU A 33 -0.28 -13.43 27.32
N ALA A 34 -0.17 -13.56 28.65
CA ALA A 34 -1.14 -14.28 29.48
C ALA A 34 -2.54 -13.64 29.45
N LYS A 35 -2.63 -12.33 29.20
CA LYS A 35 -3.88 -11.55 29.17
C LYS A 35 -4.38 -11.30 27.74
N LYS A 36 -3.73 -11.84 26.70
CA LYS A 36 -4.06 -11.53 25.30
C LYS A 36 -5.53 -11.77 24.93
N LYS A 37 -6.13 -12.84 25.46
CA LYS A 37 -7.54 -13.18 25.20
C LYS A 37 -8.50 -12.18 25.85
N GLU A 38 -8.17 -11.68 27.03
CA GLU A 38 -8.96 -10.68 27.74
C GLU A 38 -8.87 -9.32 27.06
N ILE A 39 -7.66 -8.93 26.62
CA ILE A 39 -7.43 -7.74 25.79
C ILE A 39 -8.24 -7.84 24.49
N GLY A 40 -8.19 -8.99 23.82
CA GLY A 40 -8.97 -9.25 22.61
C GLY A 40 -10.47 -9.11 22.82
N LYS A 41 -11.02 -9.71 23.89
CA LYS A 41 -12.44 -9.57 24.23
C LYS A 41 -12.84 -8.12 24.52
N ALA A 42 -11.97 -7.36 25.18
CA ALA A 42 -12.24 -5.95 25.46
C ALA A 42 -12.36 -5.11 24.17
N ILE A 43 -11.55 -5.42 23.16
CA ILE A 43 -11.61 -4.76 21.84
C ILE A 43 -12.84 -5.22 21.05
N LEU A 44 -13.24 -6.49 21.19
CA LEU A 44 -14.43 -7.02 20.52
C LEU A 44 -15.75 -6.32 20.95
N ASN A 45 -15.74 -5.58 22.07
CA ASN A 45 -16.88 -4.76 22.49
C ASN A 45 -17.16 -3.57 21.55
N PHE A 46 -16.21 -3.18 20.70
CA PHE A 46 -16.47 -2.21 19.64
C PHE A 46 -17.39 -2.84 18.57
N LYS A 47 -18.63 -2.36 18.44
CA LYS A 47 -19.70 -2.98 17.62
C LYS A 47 -19.32 -3.33 16.17
N HIS A 48 -18.41 -2.55 15.57
CA HIS A 48 -17.96 -2.72 14.19
C HIS A 48 -16.83 -3.76 14.02
N ILE A 49 -16.21 -4.19 15.12
CA ILE A 49 -15.16 -5.22 15.13
C ILE A 49 -15.81 -6.59 15.34
N LYS A 50 -15.43 -7.56 14.51
CA LYS A 50 -15.88 -8.95 14.56
C LYS A 50 -14.76 -9.93 14.84
N VAL A 51 -13.53 -9.51 14.57
CA VAL A 51 -12.31 -10.31 14.77
C VAL A 51 -11.24 -9.43 15.39
N VAL A 52 -10.52 -9.96 16.37
CA VAL A 52 -9.30 -9.34 16.88
C VAL A 52 -8.15 -10.30 16.64
N ALA A 53 -7.14 -9.82 15.92
CA ALA A 53 -5.95 -10.58 15.57
C ALA A 53 -4.70 -9.93 16.18
N ALA A 54 -3.84 -10.73 16.80
CA ALA A 54 -2.54 -10.29 17.28
C ALA A 54 -1.44 -10.55 16.24
N LYS A 55 -0.57 -9.56 16.08
CA LYS A 55 0.65 -9.63 15.28
C LYS A 55 1.60 -10.70 15.87
N ALA A 56 1.88 -11.76 15.10
CA ALA A 56 2.86 -12.77 15.46
C ALA A 56 4.10 -12.66 14.55
N GLY A 57 5.29 -12.50 15.14
CA GLY A 57 6.55 -12.38 14.38
C GLY A 57 6.73 -11.06 13.63
N ILE A 58 7.68 -11.00 12.70
CA ILE A 58 7.95 -9.86 11.81
C ILE A 58 7.34 -10.09 10.41
N PHE A 59 7.37 -9.09 9.54
CA PHE A 59 7.06 -9.32 8.12
C PHE A 59 8.14 -10.21 7.50
N GLU A 60 7.74 -11.27 6.81
CA GLU A 60 8.63 -12.28 6.24
C GLU A 60 8.33 -12.51 4.74
N GLY A 61 9.35 -12.99 4.02
CA GLY A 61 9.26 -13.40 2.61
C GLY A 61 9.12 -12.26 1.60
N GLU A 62 9.18 -12.63 0.32
CA GLU A 62 9.07 -11.69 -0.82
C GLU A 62 7.70 -10.99 -0.89
N TYR A 63 6.64 -11.62 -0.36
CA TYR A 63 5.28 -11.06 -0.33
C TYR A 63 5.00 -10.15 0.86
N ARG A 64 5.96 -10.01 1.79
CA ARG A 64 5.83 -9.18 3.01
C ARG A 64 4.55 -9.48 3.79
N THR A 65 4.28 -10.76 4.00
CA THR A 65 3.18 -11.25 4.84
C THR A 65 3.63 -11.33 6.30
N ARG A 66 2.70 -11.21 7.24
CA ARG A 66 2.97 -11.36 8.67
C ARG A 66 1.96 -12.32 9.26
N LYS A 67 2.42 -13.28 10.06
CA LYS A 67 1.53 -14.23 10.74
C LYS A 67 0.65 -13.48 11.75
N LEU A 68 -0.60 -13.89 11.82
CA LEU A 68 -1.60 -13.33 12.71
C LEU A 68 -2.30 -14.44 13.49
N GLU A 69 -2.40 -14.26 14.80
CA GLU A 69 -3.17 -15.12 15.68
C GLU A 69 -4.53 -14.49 15.97
N ILE A 70 -5.63 -15.22 15.78
CA ILE A 70 -6.95 -14.75 16.22
C ILE A 70 -7.03 -14.87 17.74
N VAL A 71 -7.17 -13.74 18.43
CA VAL A 71 -7.23 -13.68 19.91
C VAL A 71 -8.67 -13.60 20.44
N ALA A 72 -9.61 -13.09 19.63
CA ALA A 72 -11.04 -13.02 19.96
C ALA A 72 -11.92 -12.86 18.70
N GLY A 73 -13.18 -13.26 18.81
CA GLY A 73 -14.18 -13.09 17.76
C GLY A 73 -14.28 -14.28 16.79
N GLU A 74 -14.68 -14.00 15.54
CA GLU A 74 -14.84 -15.01 14.49
C GLU A 74 -13.48 -15.59 14.03
N ASN A 75 -13.46 -16.88 13.66
CA ASN A 75 -12.24 -17.54 13.18
C ASN A 75 -12.03 -17.35 11.67
N ARG A 76 -11.72 -16.12 11.26
CA ARG A 76 -11.39 -15.77 9.86
C ARG A 76 -10.39 -14.63 9.80
N LYS A 77 -9.68 -14.52 8.67
CA LYS A 77 -8.73 -13.43 8.36
C LYS A 77 -9.09 -12.67 7.08
N GLU A 78 -10.16 -13.07 6.40
CA GLU A 78 -10.69 -12.37 5.24
C GLU A 78 -11.75 -11.34 5.67
N THR A 79 -11.71 -10.16 5.05
CA THR A 79 -12.63 -9.05 5.32
C THR A 79 -12.77 -8.14 4.10
N ILE A 80 -13.74 -7.23 4.16
CA ILE A 80 -13.91 -6.16 3.19
C ILE A 80 -13.58 -4.82 3.86
N TYR A 81 -12.49 -4.20 3.42
CA TYR A 81 -12.13 -2.83 3.80
C TYR A 81 -12.77 -1.83 2.83
N THR A 82 -13.35 -0.74 3.35
CA THR A 82 -13.98 0.30 2.53
C THR A 82 -13.21 1.60 2.66
N GLU A 83 -12.85 2.20 1.53
CA GLU A 83 -12.10 3.46 1.49
C GLU A 83 -12.48 4.29 0.26
N PHE A 84 -12.78 5.58 0.46
CA PHE A 84 -13.22 6.52 -0.58
C PHE A 84 -14.34 5.99 -1.50
N GLY A 85 -15.22 5.15 -0.93
CA GLY A 85 -16.32 4.50 -1.66
C GLY A 85 -15.88 3.38 -2.61
N CYS A 86 -14.68 2.85 -2.44
CA CYS A 86 -14.21 1.59 -2.99
C CYS A 86 -14.25 0.50 -1.91
N ARG A 87 -14.43 -0.75 -2.32
CA ARG A 87 -14.44 -1.93 -1.44
C ARG A 87 -13.30 -2.87 -1.82
N TYR A 88 -12.53 -3.32 -0.83
CA TYR A 88 -11.38 -4.18 -1.01
C TYR A 88 -11.58 -5.44 -0.18
N LEU A 89 -11.85 -6.56 -0.83
CA LEU A 89 -11.74 -7.90 -0.27
C LEU A 89 -10.26 -8.26 -0.15
N LEU A 90 -9.85 -8.70 1.04
CA LEU A 90 -8.50 -9.21 1.28
C LEU A 90 -8.43 -10.13 2.51
N ASN A 91 -7.41 -10.98 2.53
CA ASN A 91 -6.97 -11.68 3.72
C ASN A 91 -5.77 -10.97 4.34
N ILE A 92 -5.91 -10.47 5.57
CA ILE A 92 -4.91 -9.63 6.24
C ILE A 92 -3.60 -10.36 6.60
N GLU A 93 -3.54 -11.68 6.48
CA GLU A 93 -2.31 -12.48 6.67
C GLU A 93 -1.62 -12.81 5.34
N GLU A 94 -2.38 -13.03 4.27
CA GLU A 94 -1.85 -13.52 2.98
C GLU A 94 -1.40 -12.39 2.04
N VAL A 95 -1.80 -11.15 2.34
CA VAL A 95 -1.42 -9.97 1.54
C VAL A 95 -1.03 -8.80 2.42
N TYR A 96 -0.10 -7.97 1.92
CA TYR A 96 0.20 -6.69 2.54
C TYR A 96 -0.90 -5.66 2.24
N PHE A 97 -1.41 -5.00 3.27
CA PHE A 97 -2.31 -3.86 3.16
C PHE A 97 -2.03 -2.85 4.26
N SER A 98 -2.23 -1.56 3.98
CA SER A 98 -2.12 -0.49 4.97
C SER A 98 -3.22 0.53 4.75
N GLU A 99 -4.12 0.68 5.73
CA GLU A 99 -5.16 1.72 5.73
C GLU A 99 -4.56 3.12 5.85
N ARG A 100 -3.36 3.24 6.45
CA ARG A 100 -2.66 4.52 6.67
C ARG A 100 -2.26 5.23 5.37
N LEU A 101 -2.26 4.53 4.24
CA LEU A 101 -1.98 5.08 2.92
C LEU A 101 -3.21 5.66 2.22
N GLY A 102 -4.39 5.69 2.84
CA GLY A 102 -5.61 6.20 2.20
C GLY A 102 -5.44 7.62 1.64
N ASN A 103 -4.94 8.55 2.47
CA ASN A 103 -4.70 9.94 2.05
C ASN A 103 -3.72 10.06 0.88
N GLU A 104 -2.75 9.15 0.80
CA GLU A 104 -1.80 9.13 -0.30
C GLU A 104 -2.44 8.58 -1.58
N ARG A 105 -3.25 7.52 -1.47
CA ARG A 105 -3.99 6.97 -2.62
C ARG A 105 -4.95 7.98 -3.22
N ILE A 106 -5.68 8.75 -2.40
CA ILE A 106 -6.58 9.80 -2.89
C ILE A 106 -5.79 10.95 -3.53
N ARG A 107 -4.64 11.35 -2.96
CA ARG A 107 -3.75 12.37 -3.55
C ARG A 107 -3.32 11.99 -4.96
N ILE A 108 -2.77 10.79 -5.15
CA ILE A 108 -2.36 10.31 -6.48
C ILE A 108 -3.56 10.26 -7.44
N SER A 109 -4.70 9.76 -6.98
CA SER A 109 -5.91 9.64 -7.82
C SER A 109 -6.46 10.99 -8.29
N GLN A 110 -6.26 12.06 -7.51
CA GLN A 110 -6.65 13.43 -7.90
C GLN A 110 -5.72 14.03 -8.95
N GLN A 111 -4.45 13.63 -8.99
CA GLN A 111 -3.48 14.15 -9.96
C GLN A 111 -3.64 13.56 -11.37
N VAL A 112 -4.29 12.41 -11.49
CA VAL A 112 -4.49 11.69 -12.77
C VAL A 112 -5.44 12.47 -13.68
N LYS A 113 -5.00 12.68 -14.93
CA LYS A 113 -5.70 13.40 -15.99
C LYS A 113 -6.40 12.46 -16.97
N GLU A 114 -7.29 13.03 -17.78
CA GLU A 114 -7.93 12.32 -18.90
C GLU A 114 -6.89 11.77 -19.88
N GLY A 115 -7.11 10.55 -20.36
CA GLY A 115 -6.29 9.92 -21.39
C GLY A 115 -4.97 9.33 -20.89
N GLU A 116 -4.63 9.47 -19.60
CA GLU A 116 -3.39 8.90 -19.07
C GLU A 116 -3.39 7.36 -19.14
N LYS A 117 -2.25 6.80 -19.57
CA LYS A 117 -1.91 5.39 -19.39
C LYS A 117 -1.04 5.23 -18.14
N ILE A 118 -1.49 4.39 -17.23
CA ILE A 118 -0.97 4.28 -15.87
C ILE A 118 -0.47 2.86 -15.61
N LEU A 119 0.73 2.74 -15.06
CA LEU A 119 1.27 1.49 -14.54
C LEU A 119 1.35 1.55 -13.01
N ALA A 120 0.58 0.70 -12.33
CA ALA A 120 0.75 0.43 -10.92
C ALA A 120 1.66 -0.80 -10.77
N MET A 121 2.91 -0.58 -10.36
CA MET A 121 3.82 -1.64 -9.96
C MET A 121 3.46 -2.09 -8.54
N PHE A 122 3.73 -3.35 -8.18
CA PHE A 122 3.52 -3.88 -6.82
C PHE A 122 2.07 -3.64 -6.32
N ALA A 123 1.10 -3.99 -7.14
CA ALA A 123 -0.27 -3.52 -7.00
C ALA A 123 -1.00 -4.07 -5.76
N GLY A 124 -0.50 -5.14 -5.12
CA GLY A 124 -1.16 -5.83 -4.01
C GLY A 124 -2.57 -6.24 -4.38
N VAL A 125 -3.54 -5.91 -3.53
CA VAL A 125 -4.98 -6.12 -3.79
C VAL A 125 -5.62 -5.03 -4.67
N GLY A 126 -4.80 -4.18 -5.29
CA GLY A 126 -5.18 -3.11 -6.22
C GLY A 126 -5.63 -1.78 -5.61
N PRO A 127 -5.21 -1.32 -4.41
CA PRO A 127 -5.83 -0.15 -3.81
C PRO A 127 -5.55 1.17 -4.55
N TYR A 128 -4.36 1.33 -5.14
CA TYR A 128 -4.07 2.47 -6.03
C TYR A 128 -4.85 2.39 -7.35
N PRO A 129 -4.67 1.35 -8.19
CA PRO A 129 -5.28 1.33 -9.51
C PRO A 129 -6.81 1.36 -9.45
N ILE A 130 -7.43 0.68 -8.47
CA ILE A 130 -8.89 0.65 -8.30
C ILE A 130 -9.44 2.02 -7.90
N LEU A 131 -8.80 2.71 -6.95
CA LEU A 131 -9.25 4.04 -6.55
C LEU A 131 -9.17 5.03 -7.71
N ILE A 132 -8.05 5.01 -8.45
CA ILE A 132 -7.86 5.83 -9.66
C ILE A 132 -8.99 5.54 -10.65
N ALA A 133 -9.18 4.28 -11.03
CA ALA A 133 -10.22 3.90 -11.99
C ALA A 133 -11.62 4.31 -11.53
N ARG A 134 -11.93 4.13 -10.23
CA ARG A 134 -13.24 4.46 -9.67
C ARG A 134 -13.51 5.95 -9.71
N MET A 135 -12.51 6.77 -9.40
CA MET A 135 -12.62 8.23 -9.43
C MET A 135 -12.74 8.75 -10.86
N LYS A 136 -11.86 8.33 -11.77
CA LYS A 136 -11.94 8.76 -13.17
C LYS A 136 -13.26 8.35 -13.81
N LYS A 137 -13.75 7.14 -13.52
CA LYS A 137 -15.10 6.73 -13.93
C LYS A 137 -16.21 7.65 -13.39
N ARG A 138 -16.14 8.10 -12.13
CA ARG A 138 -17.12 9.05 -11.55
C ARG A 138 -17.03 10.43 -12.19
N GLU A 139 -15.84 10.83 -12.63
CA GLU A 139 -15.57 12.09 -13.34
C GLU A 139 -15.91 12.03 -14.84
N ASN A 140 -16.44 10.90 -15.34
CA ASN A 140 -16.61 10.61 -16.78
C ASN A 140 -15.31 10.78 -17.59
N LYS A 141 -14.19 10.37 -16.97
CA LYS A 141 -12.86 10.40 -17.54
C LYS A 141 -12.35 9.00 -17.89
N ASN A 142 -11.71 8.86 -19.04
CA ASN A 142 -11.10 7.63 -19.49
C ASN A 142 -9.60 7.62 -19.15
N VAL A 143 -9.16 6.50 -18.59
CA VAL A 143 -7.75 6.19 -18.33
C VAL A 143 -7.52 4.72 -18.61
N GLU A 144 -6.30 4.38 -19.01
CA GLU A 144 -5.91 2.99 -19.24
C GLU A 144 -4.95 2.55 -18.14
N ILE A 145 -5.33 1.56 -17.33
CA ILE A 145 -4.57 1.17 -16.13
C ILE A 145 -4.09 -0.27 -16.24
N TYR A 146 -2.80 -0.46 -16.01
CA TYR A 146 -2.13 -1.75 -15.88
C TYR A 146 -1.66 -1.90 -14.44
N ALA A 147 -1.87 -3.08 -13.86
CA ALA A 147 -1.50 -3.35 -12.48
C ALA A 147 -0.80 -4.71 -12.40
N ILE A 148 0.45 -4.71 -11.94
CA ILE A 148 1.30 -5.89 -11.84
C ILE A 148 1.47 -6.26 -10.37
N GLU A 149 1.17 -7.50 -10.03
CA GLU A 149 1.36 -8.05 -8.68
C GLU A 149 2.10 -9.38 -8.73
N LEU A 150 3.10 -9.55 -7.87
CA LEU A 150 3.92 -10.75 -7.79
C LEU A 150 3.21 -11.86 -7.01
N ASN A 151 2.58 -11.53 -5.88
CA ASN A 151 1.89 -12.48 -5.01
C ASN A 151 0.62 -13.01 -5.73
N PRO A 152 0.52 -14.32 -6.01
CA PRO A 152 -0.66 -14.91 -6.65
C PRO A 152 -1.96 -14.69 -5.86
N VAL A 153 -1.90 -14.64 -4.53
CA VAL A 153 -3.06 -14.35 -3.68
C VAL A 153 -3.45 -12.88 -3.79
N GLY A 154 -2.47 -11.97 -3.77
CA GLY A 154 -2.66 -10.53 -4.03
C GLY A 154 -3.34 -10.27 -5.37
N TYR A 155 -2.84 -10.92 -6.43
CA TYR A 155 -3.45 -10.87 -7.75
C TYR A 155 -4.90 -11.36 -7.78
N LYS A 156 -5.21 -12.50 -7.15
CA LYS A 156 -6.58 -13.02 -7.07
C LYS A 156 -7.53 -12.02 -6.41
N TYR A 157 -7.11 -11.43 -5.29
CA TYR A 157 -7.89 -10.37 -4.63
C TYR A 157 -8.00 -9.12 -5.50
N MET A 158 -6.94 -8.71 -6.20
CA MET A 158 -7.00 -7.57 -7.11
C MET A 158 -8.04 -7.78 -8.22
N VAL A 159 -8.04 -8.94 -8.89
CA VAL A 159 -9.02 -9.26 -9.93
C VAL A 159 -10.45 -9.22 -9.39
N GLU A 160 -10.66 -9.80 -8.20
CA GLU A 160 -11.97 -9.78 -7.55
C GLU A 160 -12.38 -8.36 -7.13
N ASN A 161 -11.44 -7.55 -6.65
CA ASN A 161 -11.69 -6.17 -6.27
C ASN A 161 -12.01 -5.28 -7.48
N VAL A 162 -11.39 -5.54 -8.64
CA VAL A 162 -11.77 -4.89 -9.91
C VAL A 162 -13.25 -5.16 -10.23
N ARG A 163 -13.69 -6.41 -10.08
CA ARG A 163 -15.08 -6.84 -10.28
C ARG A 163 -16.04 -6.17 -9.29
N ILE A 164 -15.72 -6.21 -7.99
CA ILE A 164 -16.53 -5.61 -6.91
C ILE A 164 -16.74 -4.11 -7.15
N ASN A 165 -15.70 -3.40 -7.58
CA ASN A 165 -15.76 -1.95 -7.80
C ASN A 165 -16.29 -1.56 -9.19
N LYS A 166 -16.55 -2.53 -10.06
CA LYS A 166 -17.06 -2.32 -11.43
C LYS A 166 -16.18 -1.37 -12.23
N VAL A 167 -14.86 -1.55 -12.12
CA VAL A 167 -13.84 -0.78 -12.84
C VAL A 167 -13.14 -1.68 -13.88
N ASN A 168 -12.39 -1.08 -14.80
CA ASN A 168 -11.62 -1.83 -15.79
C ASN A 168 -10.13 -1.57 -15.59
N ILE A 169 -9.37 -2.62 -15.27
CA ILE A 169 -7.93 -2.58 -15.03
C ILE A 169 -7.34 -3.85 -15.65
N LYS A 170 -6.21 -3.72 -16.34
CA LYS A 170 -5.44 -4.85 -16.87
C LYS A 170 -4.56 -5.42 -15.75
N CYS A 171 -5.10 -6.40 -15.05
CA CYS A 171 -4.42 -7.11 -13.96
C CYS A 171 -3.45 -8.15 -14.52
N ILE A 172 -2.20 -8.13 -14.04
CA ILE A 172 -1.12 -9.01 -14.47
C ILE A 172 -0.49 -9.66 -13.24
N LEU A 173 -0.36 -10.99 -13.28
CA LEU A 173 0.37 -11.76 -12.28
C LEU A 173 1.82 -11.92 -12.76
N GLY A 174 2.79 -11.44 -11.99
CA GLY A 174 4.20 -11.67 -12.28
C GLY A 174 5.15 -10.63 -11.68
N ASP A 175 6.43 -10.80 -11.96
CA ASP A 175 7.48 -9.86 -11.57
C ASP A 175 7.45 -8.63 -12.49
N VAL A 176 7.43 -7.44 -11.89
CA VAL A 176 7.47 -6.17 -12.61
C VAL A 176 8.65 -6.03 -13.57
N LYS A 177 9.84 -6.58 -13.27
CA LYS A 177 11.01 -6.58 -14.16
C LYS A 177 10.80 -7.41 -15.41
N THR A 178 9.99 -8.46 -15.30
CA THR A 178 9.72 -9.38 -16.40
C THR A 178 8.49 -8.97 -17.20
N GLU A 179 7.42 -8.57 -16.51
CA GLU A 179 6.13 -8.27 -17.14
C GLU A 179 6.07 -6.87 -17.73
N THR A 180 6.72 -5.86 -17.13
CA THR A 180 6.69 -4.49 -17.67
C THR A 180 7.27 -4.41 -19.09
N PRO A 181 8.45 -5.00 -19.39
CA PRO A 181 9.00 -4.98 -20.75
C PRO A 181 8.14 -5.73 -21.78
N LYS A 182 7.48 -6.84 -21.39
CA LYS A 182 6.61 -7.64 -22.27
C LYS A 182 5.40 -6.87 -22.77
N LEU A 183 4.96 -5.85 -22.03
CA LEU A 183 3.85 -5.00 -22.47
C LEU A 183 4.20 -4.24 -23.76
N GLY A 184 5.48 -3.88 -23.98
CA GLY A 184 5.88 -3.08 -25.13
C GLY A 184 5.24 -1.69 -25.15
N LEU A 185 4.79 -1.20 -23.99
CA LEU A 185 4.09 0.07 -23.84
C LEU A 185 4.94 1.09 -23.10
N LYS A 186 4.60 2.36 -23.32
CA LYS A 186 5.03 3.47 -22.49
C LYS A 186 3.85 4.06 -21.73
N PHE A 187 4.12 4.57 -20.53
CA PHE A 187 3.14 5.05 -19.58
C PHE A 187 3.33 6.53 -19.27
N ASP A 188 2.24 7.26 -19.06
CA ASP A 188 2.25 8.67 -18.66
C ASP A 188 2.47 8.80 -17.15
N ARG A 189 2.10 7.77 -16.38
CA ARG A 189 2.28 7.72 -14.93
C ARG A 189 2.65 6.32 -14.45
N ILE A 190 3.65 6.23 -13.60
CA ILE A 190 4.06 4.99 -12.95
C ILE A 190 4.03 5.18 -11.43
N ILE A 191 3.42 4.23 -10.71
CA ILE A 191 3.30 4.24 -9.26
C ILE A 191 4.11 3.07 -8.71
N MET A 192 5.08 3.34 -7.82
CA MET A 192 6.02 2.35 -7.28
C MET A 192 5.90 2.21 -5.74
N PRO A 193 4.78 1.68 -5.20
CA PRO A 193 4.52 1.59 -3.76
C PRO A 193 5.34 0.46 -3.07
N LEU A 194 6.67 0.42 -3.28
CA LEU A 194 7.59 -0.56 -2.68
C LEU A 194 8.75 0.11 -1.91
N PRO A 195 8.51 0.69 -0.72
CA PRO A 195 9.47 1.60 -0.10
C PRO A 195 10.87 1.05 0.25
N LYS A 196 11.04 -0.26 0.50
CA LYS A 196 12.35 -0.81 0.88
C LYS A 196 13.28 -1.10 -0.29
N ASP A 197 12.71 -1.44 -1.45
CA ASP A 197 13.46 -2.03 -2.56
C ASP A 197 13.18 -1.30 -3.90
N ALA A 198 12.55 -0.12 -3.85
CA ALA A 198 12.12 0.61 -5.05
C ALA A 198 13.28 0.92 -6.02
N GLU A 199 14.49 1.12 -5.50
CA GLU A 199 15.68 1.44 -6.29
C GLU A 199 16.02 0.33 -7.28
N ASN A 200 15.74 -0.92 -6.91
CA ASN A 200 15.99 -2.10 -7.74
C ASN A 200 15.11 -2.16 -8.99
N PHE A 201 14.08 -1.32 -9.08
CA PHE A 201 13.08 -1.31 -10.15
C PHE A 201 12.95 0.04 -10.84
N LEU A 202 13.76 1.03 -10.45
CA LEU A 202 13.72 2.37 -11.02
C LEU A 202 14.10 2.34 -12.51
N ASP A 203 15.09 1.53 -12.88
CA ASP A 203 15.48 1.29 -14.28
C ASP A 203 14.31 0.78 -15.13
N THR A 204 13.53 -0.16 -14.60
CA THR A 204 12.35 -0.75 -15.23
C THR A 204 11.26 0.29 -15.43
N ALA A 205 11.02 1.12 -14.41
CA ALA A 205 10.06 2.22 -14.48
C ALA A 205 10.49 3.29 -15.50
N LEU A 206 11.75 3.73 -15.47
CA LEU A 206 12.30 4.71 -16.40
C LEU A 206 12.24 4.19 -17.85
N ASN A 207 12.55 2.92 -18.07
CA ASN A 207 12.43 2.30 -19.38
C ASN A 207 10.97 2.17 -19.85
N ALA A 208 9.98 2.27 -18.96
CA ALA A 208 8.56 2.21 -19.31
C ALA A 208 7.87 3.58 -19.35
N ILE A 209 8.54 4.69 -18.97
CA ILE A 209 7.91 6.02 -18.93
C ILE A 209 7.93 6.72 -20.30
N ASN A 210 6.86 7.48 -20.58
CA ASN A 210 6.81 8.47 -21.66
C ASN A 210 7.70 9.68 -21.34
N ASP A 211 8.05 10.44 -22.39
CA ASP A 211 8.63 11.76 -22.17
C ASP A 211 7.61 12.65 -21.44
N ARG A 212 8.07 13.41 -20.44
CA ARG A 212 7.27 14.21 -19.50
C ARG A 212 6.32 13.42 -18.62
N GLY A 213 6.46 12.09 -18.55
CA GLY A 213 5.68 11.24 -17.65
C GLY A 213 6.08 11.41 -16.18
N ILE A 214 5.21 10.95 -15.28
CA ILE A 214 5.38 11.11 -13.82
C ILE A 214 5.64 9.75 -13.16
N ILE A 215 6.67 9.66 -12.32
CA ILE A 215 6.93 8.51 -11.45
C ILE A 215 6.64 8.92 -10.01
N HIS A 216 5.80 8.14 -9.32
CA HIS A 216 5.58 8.23 -7.88
C HIS A 216 6.47 7.21 -7.18
N TYR A 217 7.61 7.67 -6.68
CA TYR A 217 8.63 6.83 -6.08
C TYR A 217 8.52 6.85 -4.56
N TYR A 218 8.37 5.69 -3.94
CA TYR A 218 8.23 5.58 -2.49
C TYR A 218 9.51 5.08 -1.83
N GLY A 219 9.83 5.62 -0.66
CA GLY A 219 10.90 5.12 0.19
C GLY A 219 10.70 5.43 1.66
N PHE A 220 11.71 5.10 2.46
CA PHE A 220 11.78 5.45 3.88
C PHE A 220 12.91 6.43 4.11
N SER A 221 12.63 7.54 4.78
CA SER A 221 13.64 8.54 5.11
C SER A 221 13.24 9.36 6.35
N ASP A 222 14.25 9.79 7.10
CA ASP A 222 14.13 10.80 8.16
C ASP A 222 14.32 12.24 7.63
N ASN A 223 14.81 12.38 6.39
CA ASN A 223 14.99 13.65 5.69
C ASN A 223 14.46 13.57 4.25
N THR A 224 13.24 14.05 4.06
CA THR A 224 12.51 14.00 2.78
C THR A 224 13.24 14.72 1.65
N LYS A 225 13.92 15.84 1.93
CA LYS A 225 14.63 16.63 0.91
C LYS A 225 15.87 15.92 0.38
N ILE A 226 16.70 15.39 1.29
CA ILE A 226 17.91 14.65 0.91
C ILE A 226 17.50 13.43 0.08
N PHE A 227 16.50 12.68 0.56
CA PHE A 227 15.99 11.51 -0.14
C PHE A 227 15.49 11.85 -1.55
N ALA A 228 14.75 12.94 -1.73
CA ALA A 228 14.26 13.35 -3.05
C ALA A 228 15.40 13.66 -4.03
N GLU A 229 16.44 14.36 -3.57
CA GLU A 229 17.63 14.66 -4.38
C GLU A 229 18.43 13.39 -4.73
N GLU A 230 18.50 12.41 -3.82
CA GLU A 230 19.11 11.11 -4.11
C GLU A 230 18.37 10.36 -5.21
N VAL A 231 17.04 10.26 -5.12
CA VAL A 231 16.23 9.60 -6.15
C VAL A 231 16.36 10.31 -7.50
N LYS A 232 16.37 11.65 -7.51
CA LYS A 232 16.61 12.44 -8.74
C LYS A 232 17.97 12.09 -9.36
N LYS A 233 19.05 12.04 -8.57
CA LYS A 233 20.39 11.66 -9.05
C LYS A 233 20.41 10.23 -9.59
N GLN A 234 19.66 9.30 -8.98
CA GLN A 234 19.53 7.94 -9.52
C GLN A 234 18.93 7.97 -10.93
N CYS A 235 17.86 8.73 -11.17
CA CYS A 235 17.30 8.90 -12.53
C CYS A 235 18.34 9.46 -13.52
N GLU A 236 19.11 10.46 -13.10
CA GLU A 236 20.16 11.08 -13.92
C GLU A 236 21.29 10.09 -14.25
N ASN A 237 21.67 9.22 -13.31
CA ASN A 237 22.65 8.16 -13.50
C ASN A 237 22.18 7.11 -14.52
N PHE A 238 20.87 6.87 -14.63
CA PHE A 238 20.27 6.03 -15.67
C PHE A 238 20.13 6.76 -17.03
N GLY A 239 20.58 8.01 -17.14
CA GLY A 239 20.54 8.79 -18.38
C GLY A 239 19.25 9.59 -18.60
N TYR A 240 18.36 9.67 -17.61
CA TYR A 240 17.10 10.39 -17.72
C TYR A 240 17.18 11.75 -17.03
N GLY A 241 16.60 12.79 -17.63
CA GLY A 241 16.36 14.05 -16.93
C GLY A 241 15.21 13.87 -15.93
N ALA A 242 15.34 14.41 -14.72
CA ALA A 242 14.29 14.32 -13.70
C ALA A 242 14.10 15.66 -12.99
N GLU A 243 12.84 16.06 -12.84
CA GLU A 243 12.41 17.23 -12.07
C GLU A 243 11.54 16.76 -10.90
N ILE A 244 11.90 17.14 -9.67
CA ILE A 244 11.10 16.84 -8.48
C ILE A 244 9.91 17.79 -8.49
N SER A 245 8.71 17.25 -8.69
CA SER A 245 7.48 18.05 -8.69
C SER A 245 6.86 18.19 -7.31
N ASP A 246 7.00 17.18 -6.45
CA ASP A 246 6.49 17.20 -5.08
C ASP A 246 7.22 16.17 -4.19
N VAL A 247 7.22 16.38 -2.87
CA VAL A 247 7.78 15.46 -1.88
C VAL A 247 6.84 15.36 -0.68
N VAL A 248 6.22 14.21 -0.48
CA VAL A 248 5.13 14.02 0.48
C VAL A 248 5.47 12.97 1.52
N ALA A 249 5.37 13.34 2.80
CA ALA A 249 5.39 12.37 3.90
C ALA A 249 4.04 11.62 3.95
N CYS A 250 4.07 10.31 3.75
CA CYS A 250 2.88 9.45 3.60
C CYS A 250 2.78 8.39 4.72
N GLY A 251 3.07 8.82 5.94
CA GLY A 251 2.92 8.05 7.19
C GLY A 251 4.25 7.72 7.86
N ALA A 252 4.22 7.45 9.18
CA ALA A 252 5.40 7.05 9.93
C ALA A 252 5.68 5.54 9.73
N TYR A 253 6.96 5.18 9.57
CA TYR A 253 7.42 3.80 9.58
C TYR A 253 7.85 3.37 10.99
N CYS A 254 8.75 4.14 11.60
CA CYS A 254 9.17 4.02 12.99
C CYS A 254 9.52 5.41 13.55
N PRO A 255 9.83 5.56 14.86
CA PRO A 255 10.26 6.85 15.40
C PRO A 255 11.40 7.44 14.55
N LYS A 256 11.21 8.68 14.09
CA LYS A 256 12.11 9.47 13.22
C LYS A 256 12.14 9.11 11.72
N ILE A 257 11.68 7.92 11.30
CA ILE A 257 11.68 7.53 9.87
C ILE A 257 10.24 7.55 9.33
N GLY A 258 10.02 8.39 8.33
CA GLY A 258 8.76 8.47 7.59
C GLY A 258 8.81 7.67 6.29
N ARG A 259 7.64 7.23 5.82
CA ARG A 259 7.43 6.89 4.42
C ARG A 259 7.32 8.17 3.62
N VAL A 260 8.05 8.25 2.51
CA VAL A 260 8.11 9.43 1.64
C VAL A 260 7.72 9.02 0.22
N CYS A 261 6.92 9.84 -0.44
CA CYS A 261 6.68 9.78 -1.88
C CYS A 261 7.40 10.95 -2.54
N VAL A 262 8.21 10.67 -3.54
CA VAL A 262 8.85 11.66 -4.40
C VAL A 262 8.17 11.58 -5.76
N ASP A 263 7.50 12.65 -6.15
CA ASP A 263 6.87 12.75 -7.46
C ASP A 263 7.91 13.34 -8.43
N LEU A 264 8.27 12.57 -9.46
CA LEU A 264 9.31 12.91 -10.42
C LEU A 264 8.71 13.05 -11.81
N LYS A 265 8.90 14.20 -12.44
CA LYS A 265 8.62 14.39 -13.86
C LYS A 265 9.86 14.04 -14.66
N ILE A 266 9.75 13.04 -15.53
CA ILE A 266 10.87 12.50 -16.29
C ILE A 266 10.91 13.14 -17.68
N ASN A 267 12.07 13.65 -18.08
CA ASN A 267 12.33 14.16 -19.42
C ASN A 267 13.37 13.22 -20.07
N LYS A 268 13.07 12.69 -21.26
CA LYS A 268 14.06 11.94 -22.02
C LYS A 268 15.09 12.92 -22.56
N LYS A 269 16.38 12.64 -22.30
CA LYS A 269 17.48 13.35 -22.94
C LYS A 269 17.54 13.00 -24.43
#